data_AF-P0CI67-F1
#
_entry.id   AF-P0CI67-F1
#
_cell.length_a   1.000
_cell.length_b   1.000
_cell.length_c   1.000
_cell.angle_alpha   90.00
_cell.angle_beta   90.00
_cell.angle_gamma   90.00
#
_symmetry.space_group_name_H-M   'P 1'
#
loop_
_entity.id
_entity.type
_entity.pdbx_description
1 polymer ?
#
loop_
_entity_poly.entity_id
_entity_poly.type
_entity_poly.pdbx_seq_one_letter_code
_entity_poly.pdbx_strand_id
1 'polypeptide(L)'
;MTGYFLPPQTSSYTFRFAKVDDSAILSVGGNVAFECCAQEQPPITSTDFTINGIKPWQGSLPDNIGGTVYMYAGYYYPLKVVYSNAVSWGTLPISVELPDGTTVSDDFEGYVYSFDDDLSQSNCTIPDPSKHTTSIVTTTTELWTGTFTSTSTEMTTVTGTNGQPTDETVIVAKAPTTATSSSLSSSSSEQITSSITS
;
A
#
# COMPACT_ATOMS: atom_id res chain seq x y z
N MET A 1 13.32 -15.48 14.17
CA MET A 1 12.92 -14.07 14.22
C MET A 1 11.45 -14.00 13.90
N THR A 2 10.67 -13.32 14.74
CA THR A 2 9.23 -13.07 14.53
C THR A 2 8.96 -11.59 14.76
N GLY A 3 7.94 -11.08 14.10
CA GLY A 3 7.49 -9.69 14.17
C GLY A 3 6.46 -9.42 13.09
N TYR A 4 6.08 -8.18 12.91
CA TYR A 4 5.16 -7.73 11.88
C TYR A 4 5.86 -6.73 10.97
N PHE A 5 5.77 -6.95 9.67
CA PHE A 5 6.22 -5.99 8.66
C PHE A 5 5.10 -4.98 8.39
N LEU A 6 5.42 -3.69 8.45
CA LEU A 6 4.51 -2.58 8.16
C LEU A 6 4.90 -1.97 6.80
N PRO A 7 4.14 -2.23 5.72
CA PRO A 7 4.35 -1.62 4.42
C PRO A 7 3.99 -0.13 4.46
N PRO A 8 4.90 0.79 4.09
CA PRO A 8 4.57 2.21 3.98
C PRO A 8 3.71 2.54 2.74
N GLN A 9 3.64 1.65 1.75
CA GLN A 9 2.95 1.87 0.48
C GLN A 9 2.19 0.61 0.05
N THR A 10 1.07 0.79 -0.67
CA THR A 10 0.30 -0.33 -1.21
C THR A 10 0.93 -0.79 -2.52
N SER A 11 1.63 -1.92 -2.54
CA SER A 11 2.18 -2.53 -3.76
C SER A 11 2.86 -3.88 -3.48
N SER A 12 3.67 -4.36 -4.41
CA SER A 12 4.52 -5.54 -4.28
C SER A 12 5.83 -5.22 -3.58
N TYR A 13 6.19 -6.06 -2.61
CA TYR A 13 7.46 -6.04 -1.87
C TYR A 13 8.22 -7.33 -2.18
N THR A 14 9.49 -7.24 -2.59
CA THR A 14 10.29 -8.42 -2.92
C THR A 14 11.37 -8.65 -1.86
N PHE A 15 11.12 -9.61 -0.98
CA PHE A 15 12.10 -10.05 0.02
C PHE A 15 13.17 -10.91 -0.63
N ARG A 16 14.40 -10.82 -0.13
CA ARG A 16 15.54 -11.59 -0.65
C ARG A 16 16.46 -12.07 0.46
N PHE A 17 17.05 -13.24 0.23
CA PHE A 17 18.28 -13.66 0.87
C PHE A 17 19.40 -13.59 -0.17
N ALA A 18 20.37 -12.71 0.03
CA ALA A 18 21.50 -12.60 -0.89
C ALA A 18 22.32 -13.90 -0.92
N LYS A 19 22.45 -14.55 0.25
CA LYS A 19 23.06 -15.86 0.45
C LYS A 19 22.42 -16.56 1.64
N VAL A 20 22.40 -17.89 1.63
CA VAL A 20 21.96 -18.72 2.76
C VAL A 20 23.06 -19.72 3.11
N ASP A 21 23.50 -19.72 4.36
CA ASP A 21 24.50 -20.64 4.89
C ASP A 21 24.18 -20.96 6.37
N ASP A 22 23.58 -22.10 6.73
CA ASP A 22 23.30 -23.29 5.91
C ASP A 22 21.88 -23.33 5.32
N SER A 23 20.87 -22.96 6.11
CA SER A 23 19.46 -23.16 5.77
C SER A 23 18.58 -22.07 6.39
N ALA A 24 17.66 -21.52 5.61
CA ALA A 24 16.73 -20.50 6.08
C ALA A 24 15.37 -20.55 5.38
N ILE A 25 14.35 -20.04 6.04
CA ILE A 25 13.05 -19.76 5.43
C ILE A 25 12.60 -18.36 5.80
N LEU A 26 11.78 -17.76 4.94
CA LEU A 26 11.01 -16.56 5.23
C LEU A 26 9.54 -16.85 4.93
N SER A 27 8.67 -16.51 5.86
CA SER A 27 7.21 -16.59 5.74
C SER A 27 6.60 -15.23 6.05
N VAL A 28 5.64 -14.81 5.23
CA VAL A 28 4.88 -13.56 5.41
C VAL A 28 3.38 -13.86 5.39
N GLY A 29 2.63 -13.25 6.30
CA GLY A 29 1.18 -13.29 6.36
C GLY A 29 0.62 -14.06 7.56
N GLY A 30 -0.60 -13.71 7.95
CA GLY A 30 -1.36 -14.43 8.97
C GLY A 30 -1.63 -15.87 8.55
N ASN A 31 -1.55 -16.81 9.50
CA ASN A 31 -1.65 -18.26 9.27
C ASN A 31 -0.56 -18.85 8.35
N VAL A 32 0.46 -18.06 7.98
CA VAL A 32 1.63 -18.49 7.21
C VAL A 32 2.90 -18.33 8.04
N ALA A 33 3.17 -17.11 8.52
CA ALA A 33 4.22 -16.87 9.50
C ALA A 33 3.79 -17.36 10.89
N PHE A 34 2.71 -16.79 11.41
CA PHE A 34 2.05 -17.13 12.68
C PHE A 34 0.63 -16.52 12.68
N GLU A 35 -0.18 -16.81 13.71
CA GLU A 35 -1.55 -16.26 13.83
C GLU A 35 -1.51 -14.78 14.27
N CYS A 36 -2.45 -13.94 13.81
CA CYS A 36 -2.48 -12.53 14.21
C CYS A 36 -2.69 -12.38 15.73
N CYS A 37 -1.99 -11.44 16.35
CA CYS A 37 -1.97 -11.20 17.81
C CYS A 37 -1.43 -12.38 18.65
N ALA A 38 -0.71 -13.31 18.03
CA ALA A 38 -0.16 -14.52 18.63
C ALA A 38 1.32 -14.73 18.22
N GLN A 39 2.12 -13.67 18.29
CA GLN A 39 3.53 -13.66 17.85
C GLN A 39 4.41 -14.59 18.70
N GLU A 40 4.13 -14.72 19.98
CA GLU A 40 4.93 -15.46 20.95
C GLU A 40 4.47 -16.92 21.16
N GLN A 41 3.36 -17.29 20.53
CA GLN A 41 2.86 -18.67 20.55
C GLN A 41 3.80 -19.65 19.85
N PRO A 42 3.71 -20.96 20.17
CA PRO A 42 4.42 -22.00 19.43
C PRO A 42 4.19 -21.89 17.92
N PRO A 43 5.21 -22.21 17.09
CA PRO A 43 5.11 -22.02 15.65
C PRO A 43 4.00 -22.87 15.05
N ILE A 44 3.19 -22.25 14.19
CA ILE A 44 2.23 -22.97 13.35
C ILE A 44 2.95 -23.89 12.35
N THR A 45 2.21 -24.84 11.79
CA THR A 45 2.74 -25.90 10.92
C THR A 45 2.79 -25.54 9.43
N SER A 46 2.50 -24.28 9.07
CA SER A 46 2.54 -23.84 7.67
C SER A 46 3.94 -24.00 7.07
N THR A 47 3.99 -24.54 5.86
CA THR A 47 5.19 -24.68 5.02
C THR A 47 5.08 -23.87 3.73
N ASP A 48 4.13 -22.94 3.68
CA ASP A 48 3.94 -21.99 2.59
C ASP A 48 4.96 -20.85 2.68
N PHE A 49 6.22 -21.16 2.36
CA PHE A 49 7.32 -20.21 2.51
C PHE A 49 7.30 -19.16 1.39
N THR A 50 7.40 -17.89 1.77
CA THR A 50 7.67 -16.79 0.83
C THR A 50 9.05 -16.93 0.20
N ILE A 51 10.06 -17.29 1.00
CA ILE A 51 11.38 -17.70 0.51
C ILE A 51 11.72 -19.06 1.10
N ASN A 52 11.91 -20.05 0.24
CA ASN A 52 12.42 -21.37 0.62
C ASN A 52 13.93 -21.44 0.37
N GLY A 53 14.72 -21.14 1.39
CA GLY A 53 16.16 -21.35 1.42
C GLY A 53 16.56 -22.58 2.23
N ILE A 54 15.73 -23.63 2.25
CA ILE A 54 16.09 -24.88 2.93
C ILE A 54 17.24 -25.52 2.18
N LYS A 55 18.31 -25.90 2.89
CA LYS A 55 19.47 -26.59 2.29
C LYS A 55 19.01 -27.82 1.49
N PRO A 56 19.23 -27.87 0.18
CA PRO A 56 18.90 -29.03 -0.63
C PRO A 56 19.68 -30.26 -0.17
N TRP A 57 19.06 -31.45 -0.26
CA TRP A 57 19.76 -32.71 0.00
C TRP A 57 20.97 -32.94 -0.93
N GLN A 58 20.91 -32.38 -2.14
CA GLN A 58 21.96 -32.45 -3.14
C GLN A 58 22.15 -31.08 -3.78
N GLY A 59 23.40 -30.69 -4.01
CA GLY A 59 23.76 -29.41 -4.63
C GLY A 59 23.79 -28.24 -3.65
N SER A 60 23.69 -27.03 -4.20
CA SER A 60 23.71 -25.76 -3.47
C SER A 60 22.47 -24.94 -3.81
N LEU A 61 22.05 -24.06 -2.89
CA LEU A 61 21.09 -23.01 -3.23
C LEU A 61 21.75 -22.02 -4.21
N PRO A 62 20.98 -21.44 -5.13
CA PRO A 62 21.46 -20.27 -5.86
C PRO A 62 21.58 -19.08 -4.90
N ASP A 63 22.49 -18.16 -5.22
CA ASP A 63 22.54 -16.85 -4.55
C ASP A 63 21.30 -16.02 -4.95
N ASN A 64 20.95 -15.03 -4.12
CA ASN A 64 19.87 -14.07 -4.36
C ASN A 64 18.47 -14.69 -4.56
N ILE A 65 18.11 -15.70 -3.77
CA ILE A 65 16.73 -16.21 -3.73
C ILE A 65 15.79 -15.14 -3.15
N GLY A 66 14.57 -15.06 -3.70
CA GLY A 66 13.60 -14.06 -3.27
C GLY A 66 12.16 -14.51 -3.45
N GLY A 67 11.26 -13.77 -2.81
CA GLY A 67 9.82 -13.99 -2.83
C GLY A 67 9.09 -12.67 -2.72
N THR A 68 8.04 -12.51 -3.53
CA THR A 68 7.28 -11.27 -3.63
C THR A 68 5.93 -11.41 -2.93
N VAL A 69 5.55 -10.39 -2.16
CA VAL A 69 4.27 -10.31 -1.47
C VAL A 69 3.62 -8.99 -1.82
N TYR A 70 2.37 -9.02 -2.27
CA TYR A 70 1.57 -7.80 -2.40
C TYR A 70 1.04 -7.40 -1.02
N MET A 71 1.28 -6.17 -0.61
CA MET A 71 0.90 -5.65 0.69
C MET A 71 0.17 -4.32 0.55
N TYR A 72 -0.83 -4.13 1.39
CA TYR A 72 -1.59 -2.90 1.53
C TYR A 72 -1.00 -2.05 2.66
N ALA A 73 -0.79 -0.76 2.40
CA ALA A 73 -0.21 0.18 3.35
C ALA A 73 -0.96 0.17 4.70
N GLY A 74 -0.23 0.30 5.80
CA GLY A 74 -0.81 0.45 7.14
C GLY A 74 -1.29 -0.85 7.81
N TYR A 75 -1.33 -1.99 7.10
CA TYR A 75 -1.61 -3.30 7.72
C TYR A 75 -0.33 -3.98 8.21
N TYR A 76 -0.38 -4.58 9.39
CA TYR A 76 0.76 -5.32 9.95
C TYR A 76 0.75 -6.77 9.45
N TYR A 77 1.76 -7.16 8.66
CA TYR A 77 1.89 -8.51 8.11
C TYR A 77 2.81 -9.36 8.99
N PRO A 78 2.33 -10.45 9.61
CA PRO A 78 3.19 -11.39 10.32
C PRO A 78 4.40 -11.82 9.48
N LEU A 79 5.60 -11.70 10.03
CA LEU A 79 6.88 -12.01 9.38
C LEU A 79 7.66 -12.98 10.25
N LYS A 80 8.04 -14.12 9.69
CA LYS A 80 8.83 -15.15 10.37
C LYS A 80 10.03 -15.52 9.52
N VAL A 81 11.22 -15.43 10.12
CA VAL A 81 12.46 -15.99 9.57
C VAL A 81 12.99 -17.05 10.52
N VAL A 82 13.22 -18.25 10.00
CA VAL A 82 13.89 -19.34 10.72
C VAL A 82 15.19 -19.63 10.00
N TYR A 83 16.28 -19.69 10.76
CA TYR A 83 17.63 -19.85 10.25
C TYR A 83 18.36 -20.91 11.05
N SER A 84 19.19 -21.69 10.37
CA SER A 84 20.04 -22.73 10.96
C SER A 84 21.43 -22.69 10.34
N ASN A 85 22.44 -22.83 11.19
CA ASN A 85 23.83 -23.08 10.82
C ASN A 85 24.26 -24.40 11.48
N ALA A 86 24.84 -25.30 10.70
CA ALA A 86 25.30 -26.60 11.16
C ALA A 86 26.82 -26.63 11.41
N VAL A 87 27.61 -25.86 10.65
CA VAL A 87 29.07 -25.90 10.74
C VAL A 87 29.73 -24.61 10.25
N SER A 88 30.80 -24.19 10.93
CA SER A 88 31.64 -23.05 10.50
C SER A 88 30.85 -21.72 10.41
N TRP A 89 30.97 -20.99 9.30
CA TRP A 89 30.35 -19.68 9.11
C TRP A 89 28.83 -19.76 9.02
N GLY A 90 28.18 -18.70 9.48
CA GLY A 90 26.75 -18.50 9.30
C GLY A 90 26.50 -17.21 8.53
N THR A 91 25.68 -17.25 7.47
CA THR A 91 25.44 -16.08 6.62
C THR A 91 24.00 -16.06 6.13
N LEU A 92 23.30 -14.96 6.41
CA LEU A 92 21.95 -14.70 5.94
C LEU A 92 21.72 -13.18 5.78
N PRO A 93 22.23 -12.53 4.73
CA PRO A 93 21.94 -11.13 4.44
C PRO A 93 20.52 -11.02 3.89
N ILE A 94 19.69 -10.22 4.58
CA ILE A 94 18.25 -10.10 4.28
C ILE A 94 18.00 -8.71 3.71
N SER A 95 17.23 -8.64 2.63
CA SER A 95 16.78 -7.37 2.08
C SER A 95 15.34 -7.43 1.60
N VAL A 96 14.75 -6.26 1.41
CA VAL A 96 13.46 -6.08 0.74
C VAL A 96 13.56 -4.96 -0.28
N GLU A 97 13.15 -5.24 -1.50
CA GLU A 97 12.90 -4.23 -2.54
C GLU A 97 11.50 -3.64 -2.31
N LEU A 98 11.46 -2.33 -2.11
CA LEU A 98 10.25 -1.55 -1.87
C LEU A 98 9.55 -1.20 -3.18
N PRO A 99 8.28 -0.76 -3.13
CA PRO A 99 7.50 -0.40 -4.32
C PRO A 99 8.10 0.71 -5.20
N ASP A 100 8.89 1.61 -4.59
CA ASP A 100 9.59 2.70 -5.29
C ASP A 100 10.92 2.26 -5.93
N GLY A 101 11.27 0.98 -5.83
CA GLY A 101 12.50 0.38 -6.35
C GLY A 101 13.71 0.54 -5.44
N THR A 102 13.59 1.21 -4.29
CA THR A 102 14.66 1.25 -3.28
C THR A 102 14.78 -0.09 -2.57
N THR A 103 15.95 -0.38 -2.01
CA THR A 103 16.20 -1.61 -1.25
C THR A 103 16.58 -1.27 0.18
N VAL A 104 15.88 -1.89 1.14
CA VAL A 104 16.24 -1.90 2.55
C VAL A 104 17.01 -3.19 2.82
N SER A 105 18.22 -3.07 3.36
CA SER A 105 19.12 -4.21 3.60
C SER A 105 19.62 -4.18 5.03
N ASP A 106 19.58 -5.34 5.69
CA ASP A 106 20.01 -5.63 7.06
C ASP A 106 19.28 -4.85 8.17
N ASP A 107 19.25 -3.51 8.09
CA ASP A 107 18.53 -2.66 9.01
C ASP A 107 17.08 -2.43 8.55
N PHE A 108 16.13 -2.99 9.30
CA PHE A 108 14.70 -2.88 9.04
C PHE A 108 14.01 -1.93 10.05
N GLU A 109 14.76 -1.04 10.71
CA GLU A 109 14.19 -0.01 11.58
C GLU A 109 13.10 0.79 10.83
N GLY A 110 11.93 0.93 11.47
CA GLY A 110 10.75 1.58 10.87
C GLY A 110 9.89 0.67 9.98
N TYR A 111 10.30 -0.57 9.72
CA TYR A 111 9.51 -1.54 8.95
C TYR A 111 9.04 -2.73 9.78
N VAL A 112 9.81 -3.15 10.79
CA VAL A 112 9.48 -4.32 11.62
C VAL A 112 9.12 -3.94 13.05
N TYR A 113 8.06 -4.53 13.56
CA TYR A 113 7.49 -4.26 14.87
C TYR A 113 7.17 -5.56 15.61
N SER A 114 7.05 -5.50 16.93
CA SER A 114 6.57 -6.61 17.75
C SER A 114 5.43 -6.12 18.64
N PHE A 115 4.52 -7.02 18.95
CA PHE A 115 3.42 -6.81 19.88
C PHE A 115 3.33 -8.02 20.81
N ASP A 116 3.13 -7.78 22.10
CA ASP A 116 2.81 -8.84 23.05
C ASP A 116 1.52 -9.55 22.62
N ASP A 117 1.40 -10.84 22.93
CA ASP A 117 0.21 -11.60 22.57
C ASP A 117 -1.08 -11.03 23.21
N ASP A 118 -2.09 -10.78 22.38
CA ASP A 118 -3.46 -10.46 22.81
C ASP A 118 -4.46 -11.37 22.07
N LEU A 119 -4.55 -12.60 22.56
CA LEU A 119 -5.48 -13.61 22.04
C LEU A 119 -6.95 -13.25 22.29
N SER A 120 -7.23 -12.21 23.07
CA SER A 120 -8.59 -11.72 23.34
C SER A 120 -9.09 -10.72 22.29
N GLN A 121 -8.18 -10.15 21.48
CA GLN A 121 -8.51 -9.18 20.44
C GLN A 121 -9.17 -9.84 19.22
N SER A 122 -10.50 -9.96 19.28
CA SER A 122 -11.31 -10.62 18.24
C SER A 122 -11.21 -10.04 16.81
N ASN A 123 -10.83 -8.78 16.65
CA ASN A 123 -10.73 -8.10 15.34
C ASN A 123 -9.29 -7.97 14.81
N CYS A 124 -8.33 -8.71 15.37
CA CYS A 124 -6.92 -8.59 15.00
C CYS A 124 -6.61 -9.17 13.61
N THR A 125 -7.31 -10.24 13.22
CA THR A 125 -7.10 -10.87 11.90
C THR A 125 -7.87 -10.11 10.83
N ILE A 126 -7.17 -9.65 9.79
CA ILE A 126 -7.76 -9.07 8.58
C ILE A 126 -7.53 -10.05 7.41
N PRO A 127 -8.51 -10.92 7.09
CA PRO A 127 -8.33 -11.96 6.06
C PRO A 127 -8.11 -11.39 4.66
N ASP A 128 -8.61 -10.19 4.39
CA ASP A 128 -8.55 -9.55 3.09
C ASP A 128 -8.43 -8.03 3.26
N PRO A 129 -7.20 -7.50 3.37
CA PRO A 129 -6.96 -6.06 3.55
C PRO A 129 -7.53 -5.19 2.41
N SER A 130 -7.69 -5.75 1.21
CA SER A 130 -8.21 -5.04 0.03
C SER A 130 -9.65 -4.55 0.20
N LYS A 131 -10.45 -5.25 1.03
CA LYS A 131 -11.84 -4.89 1.32
C LYS A 131 -11.97 -3.67 2.23
N HIS A 132 -10.89 -3.34 2.93
CA HIS A 132 -10.85 -2.25 3.90
C HIS A 132 -10.08 -1.05 3.38
N THR A 133 -9.31 -1.21 2.29
CA THR A 133 -8.82 -0.07 1.52
C THR A 133 -9.98 0.56 0.77
N THR A 134 -10.57 1.58 1.37
CA THR A 134 -11.62 2.38 0.73
C THR A 134 -10.94 3.29 -0.30
N SER A 135 -10.94 2.91 -1.56
CA SER A 135 -10.59 3.85 -2.63
C SER A 135 -11.67 4.92 -2.71
N ILE A 136 -11.38 6.12 -2.24
CA ILE A 136 -12.26 7.26 -2.45
C ILE A 136 -12.07 7.69 -3.90
N VAL A 137 -13.13 7.63 -4.71
CA VAL A 137 -13.10 8.18 -6.06
C VAL A 137 -13.69 9.58 -6.01
N THR A 138 -12.84 10.59 -6.15
CA THR A 138 -13.28 11.99 -6.22
C THR A 138 -13.32 12.43 -7.68
N THR A 139 -14.47 12.86 -8.17
CA THR A 139 -14.57 13.47 -9.52
C THR A 139 -14.54 14.98 -9.38
N THR A 140 -13.55 15.64 -9.98
CA THR A 140 -13.48 17.10 -10.04
C THR A 140 -13.77 17.57 -11.46
N THR A 141 -14.51 18.66 -11.57
CA THR A 141 -14.75 19.33 -12.86
C THR A 141 -14.00 20.64 -12.92
N GLU A 142 -13.06 20.77 -13.85
CA GLU A 142 -12.38 22.04 -14.12
C GLU A 142 -12.96 22.72 -15.37
N LEU A 143 -13.04 24.05 -15.33
CA LEU A 143 -13.33 24.85 -16.50
C LEU A 143 -12.15 24.78 -17.48
N TRP A 144 -12.38 24.37 -18.72
CA TRP A 144 -11.37 24.31 -19.78
C TRP A 144 -11.79 25.22 -20.94
N THR A 145 -10.88 26.04 -21.44
CA THR A 145 -11.00 26.90 -22.64
C THR A 145 -10.99 26.18 -23.99
N GLY A 146 -11.11 24.85 -24.03
CA GLY A 146 -10.93 24.02 -25.22
C GLY A 146 -12.25 23.67 -25.86
N THR A 147 -12.19 22.86 -26.91
CA THR A 147 -13.37 22.48 -27.71
C THR A 147 -13.91 21.10 -27.40
N PHE A 148 -13.21 20.31 -26.58
CA PHE A 148 -13.59 18.95 -26.21
C PHE A 148 -13.44 18.72 -24.70
N THR A 149 -14.20 17.77 -24.17
CA THR A 149 -14.06 17.29 -22.79
C THR A 149 -12.84 16.39 -22.70
N SER A 150 -12.00 16.58 -21.69
CA SER A 150 -10.85 15.74 -21.40
C SER A 150 -10.96 15.15 -20.01
N THR A 151 -10.65 13.87 -19.86
CA THR A 151 -10.65 13.18 -18.56
C THR A 151 -9.24 12.71 -18.24
N SER A 152 -8.77 13.00 -17.03
CA SER A 152 -7.52 12.49 -16.48
C SER A 152 -7.81 11.71 -15.20
N THR A 153 -6.95 10.76 -14.86
CA THR A 153 -7.02 10.01 -13.60
C THR A 153 -5.70 10.22 -12.86
N GLU A 154 -5.82 10.63 -11.61
CA GLU A 154 -4.71 10.90 -10.70
C GLU A 154 -4.89 10.02 -9.45
N MET A 155 -3.79 9.53 -8.89
CA MET A 155 -3.80 8.81 -7.62
C MET A 155 -3.15 9.70 -6.58
N THR A 156 -3.81 9.89 -5.45
CA THR A 156 -3.30 10.67 -4.32
C THR A 156 -3.53 9.91 -3.04
N THR A 157 -2.62 10.02 -2.08
CA THR A 157 -2.78 9.43 -0.76
C THR A 157 -3.20 10.53 0.21
N VAL A 158 -4.40 10.43 0.77
CA VAL A 158 -4.93 11.40 1.73
C VAL A 158 -4.92 10.79 3.12
N THR A 159 -4.26 11.45 4.07
CA THR A 159 -4.33 11.05 5.47
C THR A 159 -5.64 11.57 6.07
N GLY A 160 -6.55 10.65 6.41
CA GLY A 160 -7.84 10.99 7.03
C GLY A 160 -7.68 11.54 8.45
N THR A 161 -8.78 12.02 9.05
CA THR A 161 -8.79 12.53 10.44
C THR A 161 -8.42 11.47 11.49
N ASN A 162 -8.42 10.20 11.12
CA ASN A 162 -7.97 9.07 11.93
C ASN A 162 -6.45 8.83 11.86
N GLY A 163 -5.70 9.63 11.09
CA GLY A 163 -4.25 9.51 10.93
C GLY A 163 -3.81 8.38 9.98
N GLN A 164 -4.74 7.68 9.35
CA GLN A 164 -4.43 6.59 8.43
C GLN A 164 -4.40 7.10 6.98
N PRO A 165 -3.36 6.78 6.19
CA PRO A 165 -3.33 7.09 4.77
C PRO A 165 -4.43 6.30 4.04
N THR A 166 -5.18 6.97 3.19
CA THR A 166 -6.20 6.39 2.30
C THR A 166 -5.83 6.76 0.87
N ASP A 167 -5.67 5.77 0.00
CA ASP A 167 -5.47 6.04 -1.42
C ASP A 167 -6.79 6.51 -2.04
N GLU A 168 -6.78 7.71 -2.60
CA GLU A 168 -7.88 8.30 -3.35
C GLU A 168 -7.53 8.32 -4.85
N THR A 169 -8.49 7.94 -5.67
CA THR A 169 -8.43 8.11 -7.12
C THR A 169 -9.18 9.38 -7.48
N VAL A 170 -8.48 10.40 -7.99
CA VAL A 170 -9.10 11.63 -8.47
C VAL A 170 -9.30 11.54 -9.97
N ILE A 171 -10.55 11.58 -10.42
CA ILE A 171 -10.90 11.67 -11.83
C ILE A 171 -11.14 13.16 -12.14
N VAL A 172 -10.22 13.76 -12.88
CA VAL A 172 -10.31 15.17 -13.29
C VAL A 172 -10.99 15.23 -14.66
N ALA A 173 -12.24 15.65 -14.70
CA ALA A 173 -12.96 15.93 -15.93
C ALA A 173 -12.89 17.42 -16.25
N LYS A 174 -12.39 17.77 -17.42
CA LYS A 174 -12.26 19.16 -17.84
C LYS A 174 -13.19 19.41 -19.02
N ALA A 175 -14.16 20.31 -18.85
CA ALA A 175 -15.22 20.54 -19.84
C ALA A 175 -15.21 21.99 -20.38
N PRO A 176 -15.56 22.21 -21.67
CA PRO A 176 -15.66 23.55 -22.25
C PRO A 176 -16.66 24.46 -21.53
N THR A 177 -16.25 25.67 -21.15
CA THR A 177 -17.15 26.69 -20.62
C THR A 177 -17.86 27.42 -21.76
N THR A 178 -19.14 27.15 -22.00
CA THR A 178 -19.94 27.97 -22.93
C THR A 178 -20.18 29.35 -22.29
N ALA A 179 -19.34 30.35 -22.61
CA ALA A 179 -19.59 31.73 -22.25
C ALA A 179 -20.84 32.23 -23.01
N THR A 180 -22.00 32.17 -22.36
CA THR A 180 -23.16 32.94 -22.82
C THR A 180 -22.91 34.40 -22.40
N SER A 181 -22.25 35.18 -23.25
CA SER A 181 -22.22 36.64 -23.11
C SER A 181 -23.62 37.20 -23.41
N SER A 182 -24.48 37.25 -22.41
CA SER A 182 -25.65 38.13 -22.45
C SER A 182 -25.20 39.53 -22.04
N SER A 183 -25.07 40.42 -23.02
CA SER A 183 -24.83 41.85 -22.82
C SER A 183 -26.01 42.48 -22.06
N LEU A 184 -25.84 42.74 -20.77
CA LEU A 184 -26.67 43.69 -20.02
C LEU A 184 -25.90 45.01 -19.98
N SER A 185 -26.06 45.83 -21.01
CA SER A 185 -25.60 47.21 -21.01
C SER A 185 -26.52 48.05 -20.13
N SER A 186 -26.05 48.43 -18.94
CA SER A 186 -26.65 49.50 -18.15
C SER A 186 -26.20 50.85 -18.71
N SER A 187 -27.11 51.64 -19.26
CA SER A 187 -26.93 53.10 -19.31
C SER A 187 -28.24 53.79 -18.96
N SER A 188 -28.15 54.57 -17.89
CA SER A 188 -29.17 55.41 -17.30
C SER A 188 -29.67 56.52 -18.23
N SER A 189 -30.84 57.05 -17.87
CA SER A 189 -31.28 58.45 -18.03
C SER A 189 -32.26 58.74 -19.18
N GLU A 190 -33.45 59.19 -18.74
CA GLU A 190 -34.28 60.25 -19.34
C GLU A 190 -34.99 59.92 -20.67
N GLN A 191 -36.23 60.32 -20.96
CA GLN A 191 -37.27 61.12 -20.32
C GLN A 191 -38.54 60.94 -21.18
N ILE A 192 -39.73 61.16 -20.60
CA ILE A 192 -40.92 61.79 -21.24
C ILE A 192 -41.65 61.00 -22.35
N THR A 193 -42.97 60.97 -22.51
CA THR A 193 -44.16 61.36 -21.72
C THR A 193 -45.34 60.77 -22.50
N SER A 194 -46.35 60.37 -21.74
CA SER A 194 -47.72 59.95 -22.07
C SER A 194 -48.38 60.54 -23.33
N SER A 195 -49.27 59.75 -23.95
CA SER A 195 -50.68 60.15 -24.13
C SER A 195 -51.60 58.94 -24.37
N ILE A 196 -52.73 58.98 -23.67
CA ILE A 196 -53.89 58.07 -23.66
C ILE A 196 -54.77 58.32 -24.90
N THR A 197 -55.67 57.38 -25.24
CA THR A 197 -57.12 57.49 -25.58
C THR A 197 -57.44 56.33 -26.53
N SER A 198 -58.41 55.42 -26.34
CA SER A 198 -59.70 55.44 -25.64
C SER A 198 -60.05 54.06 -25.07
#